data_AF-A0A1U7LXD3-F1
#
_entry.id   AF-A0A1U7LXD3-F1
#
_cell.length_a   1.000
_cell.length_b   1.000
_cell.length_c   1.000
_cell.angle_alpha   90.00
_cell.angle_beta   90.00
_cell.angle_gamma   90.00
#
_symmetry.space_group_name_H-M   'P 1'
#
loop_
_entity.id
_entity.type
_entity.pdbx_description
1 polymer ?
#
loop_
_entity_poly.entity_id
_entity_poly.type
_entity_poly.pdbx_seq_one_letter_code
_entity_poly.pdbx_strand_id
1 'polypeptide(L)'
;MYFLNNQNLLEIDDSYHQVFKNPFHVNLALHEIPRMKDAGDLTDLDVKVCKLVHKFTFLDKQRIERLLGVEIKDRLESLVNMRVLNKFVLSNGYEDYPKVHDLDVPDIIKMKNKEVLEKDCYILYCLDMAGKVLLEKYTNLDLESWYTSENLIRANAVLKN
;
A
#
# COMPACT_ATOMS: atom_id res chain seq x y z
N MET A 1 -3.73 1.91 -16.95
CA MET A 1 -3.00 1.14 -15.90
C MET A 1 -3.47 -0.32 -15.93
N TYR A 2 -2.69 -1.34 -15.52
CA TYR A 2 -3.18 -2.73 -15.47
C TYR A 2 -3.04 -3.34 -14.06
N PHE A 3 -4.12 -3.89 -13.51
CA PHE A 3 -4.15 -4.57 -12.22
C PHE A 3 -4.53 -6.05 -12.38
N LEU A 4 -3.81 -6.96 -11.74
CA LEU A 4 -4.13 -8.39 -11.83
C LEU A 4 -5.10 -8.79 -10.71
N ASN A 5 -6.41 -8.73 -10.96
CA ASN A 5 -7.41 -9.26 -10.03
C ASN A 5 -7.69 -10.74 -10.38
N ASN A 6 -7.51 -11.65 -9.42
CA ASN A 6 -7.98 -13.04 -9.49
C ASN A 6 -7.85 -13.72 -10.87
N GLN A 7 -6.67 -13.57 -11.49
CA GLN A 7 -6.24 -14.15 -12.79
C GLN A 7 -6.52 -13.32 -14.05
N ASN A 8 -7.22 -12.19 -13.98
CA ASN A 8 -7.45 -11.30 -15.12
C ASN A 8 -6.64 -10.00 -15.03
N LEU A 9 -6.10 -9.58 -16.17
CA LEU A 9 -5.49 -8.27 -16.34
C LEU A 9 -6.63 -7.25 -16.49
N LEU A 10 -6.81 -6.39 -15.50
CA LEU A 10 -7.82 -5.35 -15.50
C LEU A 10 -7.20 -4.03 -15.92
N GLU A 11 -7.65 -3.50 -17.05
CA GLU A 11 -7.28 -2.16 -17.47
C GLU A 11 -8.00 -1.14 -16.60
N ILE A 12 -7.23 -0.37 -15.85
CA ILE A 12 -7.68 0.77 -15.07
C ILE A 12 -7.52 1.99 -15.96
N ASP A 13 -8.64 2.56 -16.38
CA ASP A 13 -8.67 3.78 -17.16
C ASP A 13 -8.39 5.03 -16.30
N ASP A 14 -8.23 6.17 -16.96
CA ASP A 14 -7.77 7.41 -16.34
C ASP A 14 -8.78 8.07 -15.38
N SER A 15 -10.01 7.55 -15.28
CA SER A 15 -11.04 8.05 -14.35
C SER A 15 -10.88 7.54 -12.91
N TYR A 16 -9.95 6.61 -12.68
CA TYR A 16 -9.67 6.12 -11.33
C TYR A 16 -8.74 7.07 -10.55
N HIS A 17 -9.13 7.37 -9.32
CA HIS A 17 -8.37 8.21 -8.41
C HIS A 17 -7.80 7.41 -7.25
N GLN A 18 -6.61 7.82 -6.78
CA GLN A 18 -5.96 7.25 -5.60
C GLN A 18 -6.22 8.12 -4.37
N VAL A 19 -6.79 7.53 -3.33
CA VAL A 19 -7.01 8.19 -2.03
C VAL A 19 -6.19 7.47 -0.96
N PHE A 20 -5.08 8.08 -0.54
CA PHE A 20 -4.17 7.51 0.46
C PHE A 20 -4.69 7.72 1.89
N LYS A 21 -4.53 6.70 2.75
CA LYS A 21 -4.82 6.81 4.18
C LYS A 21 -3.90 7.83 4.86
N ASN A 22 -2.61 7.73 4.58
CA ASN A 22 -1.62 8.59 5.21
C ASN A 22 -1.07 9.63 4.21
N PRO A 23 -0.93 10.90 4.58
CA PRO A 23 -0.14 11.86 3.81
C PRO A 23 1.35 11.49 3.87
N PHE A 24 2.07 11.66 2.77
CA PHE A 24 3.52 11.43 2.71
C PHE A 24 4.25 12.60 3.41
N HIS A 25 4.63 12.39 4.67
CA HIS A 25 5.46 13.34 5.42
C HIS A 25 6.88 12.81 5.59
N VAL A 26 7.84 13.69 5.39
CA VAL A 26 9.26 13.46 5.63
C VAL A 26 9.53 13.78 7.09
N ASN A 27 10.03 12.83 7.92
CA ASN A 27 11.06 13.10 8.96
C ASN A 27 11.10 12.28 10.27
N LEU A 28 10.31 11.23 10.53
CA LEU A 28 10.36 10.60 11.89
C LEU A 28 10.88 9.16 11.99
N ALA A 29 11.06 8.42 10.89
CA ALA A 29 11.25 6.96 10.98
C ALA A 29 12.68 6.44 11.20
N LEU A 30 13.73 7.25 10.98
CA LEU A 30 15.12 6.75 10.88
C LEU A 30 15.63 6.04 12.15
N HIS A 31 15.27 6.56 13.33
CA HIS A 31 15.71 6.02 14.62
C HIS A 31 14.72 5.02 15.22
N GLU A 32 13.44 5.09 14.85
CA GLU A 32 12.42 4.21 15.41
C GLU A 32 12.46 2.80 14.82
N ILE A 33 12.80 2.67 13.54
CA ILE A 33 12.83 1.37 12.85
C ILE A 33 13.82 0.37 13.47
N PRO A 34 15.09 0.74 13.76
CA PRO A 34 15.98 -0.15 14.51
C PRO A 34 15.42 -0.57 15.85
N ARG A 35 14.92 0.40 16.64
CA ARG A 35 14.33 0.14 17.96
C ARG A 35 13.17 -0.85 17.89
N MET A 36 12.26 -0.68 16.92
CA MET A 36 11.12 -1.57 16.71
C MET A 36 11.56 -2.97 16.25
N LYS A 37 12.62 -3.08 15.44
CA LYS A 37 13.19 -4.37 15.05
C LYS A 37 13.77 -5.10 16.26
N ASP A 38 14.57 -4.41 17.07
CA ASP A 38 15.22 -4.97 18.26
C ASP A 38 14.20 -5.38 19.33
N ALA A 39 13.11 -4.62 19.47
CA ALA A 39 12.00 -4.93 20.38
C ALA A 39 11.11 -6.09 19.89
N GLY A 40 11.28 -6.54 18.65
CA GLY A 40 10.42 -7.57 18.03
C GLY A 40 9.09 -7.04 17.49
N ASP A 41 8.84 -5.73 17.57
CA ASP A 41 7.67 -5.07 16.99
C ASP A 41 7.68 -5.13 15.46
N LEU A 42 8.85 -5.24 14.83
CA LEU A 42 9.03 -5.54 13.41
C LEU A 42 9.79 -6.86 13.21
N THR A 43 9.23 -7.73 12.38
CA THR A 43 9.67 -9.10 12.15
C THR A 43 10.28 -9.26 10.76
N ASP A 44 10.86 -10.42 10.47
CA ASP A 44 11.39 -10.71 9.13
C ASP A 44 10.27 -10.90 8.10
N LEU A 45 9.07 -11.26 8.55
CA LEU A 45 7.88 -11.27 7.71
C LEU A 45 7.58 -9.85 7.19
N ASP A 46 7.68 -8.83 8.04
CA ASP A 46 7.39 -7.45 7.64
C ASP A 46 8.41 -6.93 6.62
N VAL A 47 9.68 -7.32 6.76
CA VAL A 47 10.71 -7.04 5.76
C VAL A 47 10.36 -7.71 4.42
N LYS A 48 9.92 -8.97 4.44
CA LYS A 48 9.46 -9.68 3.22
C LYS A 48 8.25 -9.00 2.57
N VAL A 49 7.28 -8.57 3.38
CA VAL A 49 6.12 -7.80 2.90
C VAL A 49 6.58 -6.51 2.22
N CYS A 50 7.44 -5.72 2.87
CA CYS A 50 7.96 -4.47 2.31
C CYS A 50 8.72 -4.70 1.00
N LYS A 51 9.53 -5.77 0.91
CA LYS A 51 10.23 -6.14 -0.33
C LYS A 51 9.27 -6.45 -1.48
N LEU A 52 8.18 -7.17 -1.21
CA LEU A 52 7.18 -7.50 -2.23
C LEU A 52 6.46 -6.23 -2.71
N VAL A 53 5.96 -5.44 -1.77
CA VAL A 53 5.25 -4.21 -2.10
C VAL A 53 6.16 -3.23 -2.87
N HIS A 54 7.44 -3.12 -2.47
CA HIS A 54 8.43 -2.35 -3.22
C HIS A 54 8.61 -2.88 -4.66
N LYS A 55 8.80 -4.20 -4.83
CA LYS A 55 9.01 -4.84 -6.13
C LYS A 55 7.86 -4.59 -7.11
N PHE A 56 6.62 -4.60 -6.62
CA PHE A 56 5.42 -4.42 -7.44
C PHE A 56 4.85 -2.99 -7.38
N THR A 57 5.53 -2.08 -6.69
CA THR A 57 5.08 -0.71 -6.34
C THR A 57 3.88 -0.67 -5.39
N PHE A 58 2.88 -1.51 -5.60
CA PHE A 58 1.74 -1.73 -4.71
C PHE A 58 1.14 -3.13 -4.91
N LEU A 59 0.44 -3.65 -3.90
CA LEU A 59 -0.25 -4.94 -3.95
C LEU A 59 -1.50 -4.94 -3.09
N ASP A 60 -2.51 -5.74 -3.46
CA ASP A 60 -3.61 -6.08 -2.56
C ASP A 60 -3.20 -7.17 -1.54
N LYS A 61 -3.97 -7.30 -0.46
CA LYS A 61 -3.72 -8.28 0.61
C LYS A 61 -3.66 -9.73 0.10
N GLN A 62 -4.62 -10.15 -0.73
CA GLN A 62 -4.70 -11.53 -1.21
C GLN A 62 -3.47 -11.90 -2.04
N ARG A 63 -2.95 -10.94 -2.83
CA ARG A 63 -1.73 -11.13 -3.62
C ARG A 63 -0.49 -11.20 -2.75
N ILE A 64 -0.38 -10.37 -1.71
CA ILE A 64 0.70 -10.45 -0.72
C ILE A 64 0.70 -11.84 -0.04
N GLU A 65 -0.45 -12.28 0.48
CA GLU A 65 -0.60 -13.58 1.15
C GLU A 65 -0.25 -14.74 0.21
N ARG A 66 -0.73 -14.70 -1.04
CA ARG A 66 -0.43 -15.70 -2.06
C ARG A 66 1.06 -15.79 -2.39
N LEU A 67 1.74 -14.64 -2.53
CA LEU A 67 3.17 -14.59 -2.85
C LEU A 67 4.07 -15.00 -1.68
N LEU A 68 3.63 -14.77 -0.43
CA LEU A 68 4.37 -15.18 0.77
C LEU A 68 4.03 -16.60 1.23
N GLY A 69 2.91 -17.16 0.78
CA GLY A 69 2.42 -18.47 1.22
C GLY A 69 1.95 -18.49 2.68
N VAL A 70 1.59 -17.33 3.24
CA VAL A 70 1.12 -17.18 4.63
C VAL A 70 -0.05 -16.21 4.71
N GLU A 71 -0.96 -16.47 5.64
CA GLU A 71 -2.05 -15.54 5.97
C GLU A 71 -1.49 -14.38 6.80
N ILE A 72 -1.87 -13.16 6.43
CA ILE A 72 -1.44 -11.92 7.08
C ILE A 72 -2.71 -11.24 7.60
N LYS A 73 -3.14 -11.64 8.80
CA LYS A 73 -4.38 -11.20 9.48
C LYS A 73 -4.54 -9.66 9.53
N ASP A 74 -4.23 -9.04 10.66
CA ASP A 74 -4.32 -7.58 10.86
C ASP A 74 -2.93 -6.91 10.76
N ARG A 75 -1.93 -7.67 10.32
CA ARG A 75 -0.54 -7.21 10.33
C ARG A 75 -0.29 -6.12 9.31
N LEU A 76 -0.94 -6.15 8.13
CA LEU A 76 -0.83 -5.06 7.15
C LEU A 76 -1.36 -3.74 7.73
N GLU A 77 -2.47 -3.78 8.46
CA GLU A 77 -3.02 -2.59 9.12
C GLU A 77 -2.09 -2.07 10.23
N SER A 78 -1.47 -2.98 10.99
CA SER A 78 -0.43 -2.61 11.96
C SER A 78 0.74 -1.89 11.29
N LEU A 79 1.23 -2.40 10.15
CA LEU A 79 2.31 -1.77 9.39
C LEU A 79 1.91 -0.42 8.80
N VAL A 80 0.64 -0.24 8.42
CA VAL A 80 0.11 1.05 7.97
C VAL A 80 0.09 2.08 9.10
N ASN A 81 -0.33 1.67 10.30
CA ASN A 81 -0.36 2.54 11.47
C ASN A 81 1.07 2.90 11.94
N MET A 82 2.01 1.97 11.79
CA MET A 82 3.44 2.19 12.05
C MET A 82 4.15 3.01 10.95
N ARG A 83 3.43 3.46 9.91
CA ARG A 83 4.01 4.19 8.77
C ARG A 83 5.08 3.41 8.02
N VAL A 84 5.07 2.08 8.14
CA VAL A 84 5.93 1.15 7.39
C VAL A 84 5.35 0.92 6.00
N LEU A 85 4.04 0.70 5.94
CA LEU A 85 3.27 0.72 4.70
C LEU A 85 2.36 1.95 4.69
N ASN A 86 1.88 2.30 3.50
CA ASN A 86 0.69 3.12 3.34
C ASN A 86 -0.34 2.26 2.63
N LYS A 87 -1.60 2.68 2.67
CA LYS A 87 -2.64 2.09 1.85
C LYS A 87 -3.43 3.17 1.15
N PHE A 88 -3.94 2.86 -0.02
CA PHE A 88 -4.83 3.72 -0.76
C PHE A 88 -6.00 2.93 -1.33
N VAL A 89 -7.10 3.66 -1.50
CA VAL A 89 -8.24 3.23 -2.28
C VAL A 89 -8.03 3.71 -3.71
N LEU A 90 -8.26 2.82 -4.67
CA LEU A 90 -8.28 3.12 -6.08
C LEU A 90 -9.70 2.91 -6.62
N SER A 91 -10.30 3.97 -7.14
CA SER A 91 -11.72 3.96 -7.50
C SER A 91 -12.12 5.01 -8.53
N ASN A 92 -13.12 4.67 -9.34
CA ASN A 92 -13.77 5.57 -10.30
C ASN A 92 -15.02 6.18 -9.65
N GLY A 93 -15.20 7.51 -9.69
CA GLY A 93 -16.38 8.20 -9.14
C GLY A 93 -16.23 8.88 -7.77
N TYR A 94 -15.01 9.25 -7.38
CA TYR A 94 -14.71 9.80 -6.04
C TYR A 94 -14.72 11.34 -5.93
N GLU A 95 -15.13 12.08 -6.97
CA GLU A 95 -15.11 13.56 -6.94
C GLU A 95 -15.95 14.17 -5.80
N ASP A 96 -16.92 13.42 -5.24
CA ASP A 96 -17.82 13.89 -4.17
C ASP A 96 -17.47 13.39 -2.74
N TYR A 97 -16.40 12.60 -2.57
CA TYR A 97 -16.04 12.18 -1.22
C TYR A 97 -15.30 13.31 -0.49
N PRO A 98 -15.72 13.69 0.75
CA PRO A 98 -15.01 14.69 1.52
C PRO A 98 -13.53 14.29 1.64
N LYS A 99 -12.63 15.25 1.83
CA LYS A 99 -11.21 14.97 2.13
C LYS A 99 -11.14 14.20 3.45
N VAL A 100 -11.31 12.89 3.41
CA VAL A 100 -11.52 12.12 4.61
C VAL A 100 -10.19 11.63 5.14
N HIS A 101 -9.54 12.51 5.89
CA HIS A 101 -8.31 12.20 6.61
C HIS A 101 -8.52 11.23 7.77
N ASP A 102 -9.78 10.94 8.16
CA ASP A 102 -10.10 10.23 9.41
C ASP A 102 -11.07 9.05 9.28
N LEU A 103 -11.57 8.70 8.08
CA LEU A 103 -12.39 7.49 7.94
C LEU A 103 -11.48 6.31 7.62
N ASP A 104 -11.42 5.39 8.57
CA ASP A 104 -11.00 4.03 8.29
C ASP A 104 -11.80 3.53 7.08
N VAL A 105 -11.13 3.00 6.06
CA VAL A 105 -11.69 2.39 4.84
C VAL A 105 -13.04 1.64 5.06
N PRO A 106 -13.27 0.93 6.19
CA PRO A 106 -14.60 0.47 6.62
C PRO A 106 -15.77 1.46 6.52
N ASP A 107 -15.58 2.75 6.78
CA ASP A 107 -16.64 3.75 6.78
C ASP A 107 -16.91 4.33 5.39
N ILE A 108 -15.94 4.24 4.47
CA ILE A 108 -16.17 4.45 3.04
C ILE A 108 -17.14 3.38 2.53
N ILE A 109 -16.94 2.11 2.90
CA ILE A 109 -17.83 0.98 2.56
C ILE A 109 -19.26 1.16 3.13
N LYS A 110 -19.42 2.01 4.16
CA LYS A 110 -20.73 2.30 4.77
C LYS A 110 -21.53 3.42 4.10
N MET A 111 -20.96 4.20 3.19
CA MET A 111 -21.77 5.19 2.46
C MET A 111 -22.50 4.55 1.28
N LYS A 112 -23.62 5.17 0.91
CA LYS A 112 -24.70 4.64 0.07
C LYS A 112 -24.27 4.16 -1.32
N ASN A 113 -23.82 2.92 -1.40
CA ASN A 113 -24.12 1.88 -2.40
C ASN A 113 -23.00 0.85 -2.32
N LYS A 114 -23.06 -0.01 -1.31
CA LYS A 114 -22.09 -1.08 -1.05
C LYS A 114 -21.80 -1.93 -2.31
N GLU A 115 -22.82 -2.17 -3.15
CA GLU A 115 -22.69 -2.93 -4.40
C GLU A 115 -21.88 -2.22 -5.50
N VAL A 116 -21.87 -0.88 -5.53
CA VAL A 116 -21.08 -0.08 -6.49
C VAL A 116 -19.64 0.03 -5.97
N LEU A 117 -19.47 0.22 -4.67
CA LEU A 117 -18.16 0.26 -4.02
C LEU A 117 -17.41 -1.07 -4.13
N GLU A 118 -18.07 -2.22 -4.00
CA GLU A 118 -17.40 -3.53 -4.07
C GLU A 118 -16.90 -3.90 -5.48
N LYS A 119 -17.45 -3.30 -6.54
CA LYS A 119 -17.03 -3.59 -7.93
C LYS A 119 -15.93 -2.67 -8.43
N ASP A 120 -15.89 -1.42 -7.96
CA ASP A 120 -15.00 -0.39 -8.50
C ASP A 120 -13.98 0.16 -7.48
N CYS A 121 -13.80 -0.48 -6.32
CA CYS A 121 -12.85 -0.07 -5.29
C CYS A 121 -11.79 -1.14 -5.02
N TYR A 122 -10.52 -0.76 -5.14
CA TYR A 122 -9.38 -1.62 -4.79
C TYR A 122 -8.63 -1.05 -3.60
N ILE A 123 -8.39 -1.88 -2.58
CA ILE A 123 -7.52 -1.53 -1.44
C ILE A 123 -6.13 -2.05 -1.75
N LEU A 124 -5.19 -1.12 -1.89
CA LEU A 124 -3.81 -1.41 -2.27
C LEU A 124 -2.86 -0.90 -1.20
N TYR A 125 -1.82 -1.67 -0.93
CA TYR A 125 -0.74 -1.32 -0.01
C TYR A 125 0.48 -0.92 -0.82
N CYS A 126 1.11 0.19 -0.46
CA CYS A 126 2.39 0.63 -0.99
C CYS A 126 3.38 0.85 0.16
N LEU A 127 4.66 1.04 -0.16
CA LEU A 127 5.66 1.36 0.84
C LEU A 127 5.36 2.78 1.41
N ASP A 128 5.67 3.00 2.69
CA ASP A 128 5.74 4.34 3.30
C ASP A 128 7.16 4.58 3.83
N MET A 129 7.44 5.78 4.34
CA MET A 129 8.78 6.24 4.67
C MET A 129 9.50 5.31 5.65
N ALA A 130 8.78 4.78 6.66
CA ALA A 130 9.39 3.88 7.62
C ALA A 130 9.71 2.51 6.99
N GLY A 131 8.94 2.08 5.98
CA GLY A 131 9.22 0.89 5.19
C GLY A 131 10.45 1.07 4.31
N LYS A 132 10.65 2.27 3.74
CA LYS A 132 11.89 2.61 3.04
C LYS A 132 13.09 2.44 3.97
N VAL A 133 13.06 3.06 5.14
CA VAL A 133 14.14 2.94 6.15
C VAL A 133 14.36 1.48 6.56
N LEU A 134 13.28 0.71 6.73
CA LEU A 134 13.36 -0.72 7.04
C LEU A 134 14.10 -1.48 5.93
N LEU A 135 13.79 -1.21 4.68
CA LEU A 135 14.48 -1.84 3.55
C LEU A 135 15.94 -1.38 3.42
N GLU A 136 16.24 -0.09 3.62
CA GLU A 136 17.62 0.44 3.58
C GLU A 136 18.51 -0.21 4.65
N LYS A 137 17.97 -0.47 5.84
CA LYS A 137 18.75 -0.99 6.97
C LYS A 137 18.90 -2.51 6.97
N TYR A 138 17.89 -3.24 6.49
CA TYR A 138 17.83 -4.70 6.63
C TYR A 138 17.88 -5.44 5.30
N THR A 139 18.20 -4.74 4.22
CA THR A 139 18.32 -5.32 2.88
C THR A 139 19.40 -4.58 2.10
N ASN A 140 19.82 -5.16 0.96
CA ASN A 140 20.78 -4.54 0.04
C ASN A 140 20.06 -3.93 -1.19
N LEU A 141 18.78 -3.55 -1.04
CA LEU A 141 18.03 -2.95 -2.14
C LEU A 141 18.47 -1.49 -2.35
N ASP A 142 18.67 -1.12 -3.61
CA ASP A 142 18.81 0.29 -3.99
C ASP A 142 17.43 0.96 -4.00
N LEU A 143 17.28 1.99 -3.17
CA LEU A 143 16.03 2.74 -2.96
C LEU A 143 16.18 4.23 -3.28
N GLU A 144 17.27 4.65 -3.95
CA GLU A 144 17.52 6.07 -4.27
C GLU A 144 16.40 6.67 -5.13
N SER A 145 15.81 5.88 -6.02
CA SER A 145 14.75 6.30 -6.94
C SER A 145 13.33 6.17 -6.41
N TRP A 146 13.12 5.65 -5.19
CA TRP A 146 11.77 5.49 -4.61
C TRP A 146 11.07 6.84 -4.33
N TYR A 147 11.85 7.91 -4.23
CA TYR A 147 11.40 9.21 -3.76
C TYR A 147 10.77 10.08 -4.86
N THR A 148 9.54 9.77 -5.27
CA THR A 148 8.56 10.82 -5.61
C THR A 148 7.16 10.25 -5.50
N SER A 149 6.24 11.00 -4.91
CA SER A 149 4.79 10.81 -5.09
C SER A 149 4.40 10.75 -6.57
N GLU A 150 5.19 11.36 -7.45
CA GLU A 150 5.09 11.19 -8.91
C GLU A 150 5.28 9.75 -9.37
N ASN A 151 6.10 8.92 -8.71
CA ASN A 151 6.28 7.51 -9.09
C ASN A 151 5.06 6.63 -8.78
N LEU A 152 4.22 7.00 -7.80
CA LEU A 152 2.95 6.30 -7.51
C LEU A 152 1.80 6.80 -8.41
N ILE A 153 1.80 8.09 -8.75
CA ILE A 153 0.87 8.71 -9.69
C ILE A 153 1.18 8.26 -11.14
N ARG A 154 2.46 8.08 -11.49
CA ARG A 154 2.95 7.61 -12.79
C ARG A 154 3.34 6.14 -12.80
N ALA A 155 3.03 5.38 -11.76
CA ALA A 155 3.13 3.93 -11.79
C ALA A 155 2.11 3.40 -12.80
N ASN A 156 2.44 3.54 -14.08
CA ASN A 156 1.95 2.74 -15.16
C ASN A 156 2.31 1.31 -14.79
N ALA A 157 1.45 0.65 -14.01
CA ALA A 157 1.64 -0.74 -13.65
C ALA A 157 1.47 -1.56 -14.92
N VAL A 158 2.58 -1.69 -15.64
CA VAL A 158 2.82 -2.72 -16.64
C VAL A 158 3.07 -3.98 -15.84
N LEU A 159 1.99 -4.69 -15.52
CA LEU A 159 2.06 -6.11 -15.19
C LEU A 159 2.02 -6.88 -16.51
N LYS A 160 3.06 -6.74 -17.34
CA LYS A 160 3.38 -7.76 -18.33
C LYS A 160 4.44 -8.68 -17.73
N ASN A 161 4.12 -9.97 -17.75
CA ASN A 161 5.00 -11.07 -17.36
C ASN A 161 6.43 -10.89 -17.87
#